data_AF-A0A950EDR2-F1
#
_entry.id   AF-A0A950EDR2-F1
#
_cell.length_a   1.000
_cell.length_b   1.000
_cell.length_c   1.000
_cell.angle_alpha   90.00
_cell.angle_beta   90.00
_cell.angle_gamma   90.00
#
_symmetry.space_group_name_H-M   'P 1'
#
loop_
_entity.id
_entity.type
_entity.pdbx_description
1 polymer ?
#
loop_
_entity_poly.entity_id
_entity_poly.type
_entity_poly.pdbx_seq_one_letter_code
_entity_poly.pdbx_strand_id
1 'polypeptide(L)' 'PTIEDEVVIYANATILGGKTVIGHHSVIGSSAWITRSIPPYTTVTIESPMLRYRGTASNPEEVSVLDYQI' A
#
# COMPACT_ATOMS: atom_id res chain seq x y z
N PRO A 1 9.84 16.67 -4.14
CA PRO A 1 10.44 15.43 -3.59
C PRO A 1 11.58 14.99 -4.51
N THR A 2 12.53 14.25 -3.96
CA THR A 2 13.67 13.68 -4.67
C THR A 2 13.54 12.16 -4.67
N ILE A 3 13.67 11.55 -5.83
CA ILE A 3 13.65 10.09 -6.00
C ILE A 3 15.05 9.68 -6.43
N GLU A 4 15.69 8.79 -5.66
CA GLU A 4 17.04 8.29 -5.98
C GLU A 4 16.99 7.09 -6.95
N ASP A 5 18.14 6.51 -7.24
CA ASP A 5 18.32 5.46 -8.24
C ASP A 5 17.61 4.15 -7.87
N GLU A 6 17.10 3.46 -8.89
CA GLU A 6 16.46 2.13 -8.77
C GLU A 6 15.26 2.09 -7.80
N VAL A 7 14.59 3.23 -7.60
CA VAL A 7 13.35 3.29 -6.83
C VAL A 7 12.17 2.80 -7.66
N VAL A 8 11.38 1.88 -7.09
CA VAL A 8 10.14 1.39 -7.70
C VAL A 8 8.95 2.04 -6.99
N ILE A 9 8.06 2.68 -7.75
CA ILE A 9 6.83 3.28 -7.22
C ILE A 9 5.63 2.68 -7.94
N TYR A 10 4.76 2.01 -7.19
CA TYR A 10 3.55 1.41 -7.72
C TYR A 10 2.40 2.42 -7.88
N ALA A 11 1.35 2.01 -8.60
CA ALA A 11 0.22 2.86 -8.97
C ALA A 11 -0.49 3.50 -7.76
N ASN A 12 -1.02 4.71 -7.96
CA ASN A 12 -1.74 5.50 -6.95
C ASN A 12 -0.95 5.88 -5.69
N ALA A 13 0.36 5.64 -5.64
CA ALA A 13 1.18 6.18 -4.56
C ALA A 13 1.24 7.71 -4.61
N THR A 14 1.13 8.36 -3.46
CA THR A 14 1.23 9.81 -3.31
C THR A 14 2.42 10.16 -2.43
N ILE A 15 3.35 10.95 -2.97
CA ILE A 15 4.55 11.41 -2.24
C ILE A 15 4.44 12.92 -2.04
N LEU A 16 4.29 13.33 -0.79
CA LEU A 16 4.15 14.72 -0.37
C LEU A 16 5.43 15.21 0.31
N GLY A 17 5.69 16.51 0.17
CA GLY A 17 6.79 17.21 0.82
C GLY A 17 7.88 17.66 -0.17
N GLY A 18 8.18 18.96 -0.16
CA GLY A 18 9.18 19.56 -1.04
C GLY A 18 10.60 19.00 -0.82
N LYS A 19 10.90 18.54 0.40
CA LYS A 19 12.20 17.98 0.81
C LYS A 19 12.21 16.47 1.03
N THR A 20 11.12 15.77 0.70
CA THR A 20 11.02 14.32 0.89
C THR A 20 11.97 13.62 -0.08
N VAL A 21 12.85 12.75 0.45
CA VAL A 21 13.79 11.94 -0.32
C VAL A 21 13.38 10.48 -0.21
N ILE A 22 13.28 9.79 -1.35
CA ILE A 22 13.11 8.34 -1.40
C ILE A 22 14.46 7.73 -1.77
N GLY A 23 15.06 7.04 -0.80
CA GLY A 23 16.40 6.48 -0.93
C GLY A 23 16.49 5.38 -1.98
N HIS A 24 17.67 5.18 -2.55
CA HIS A 24 17.90 4.25 -3.66
C HIS A 24 17.47 2.82 -3.34
N HIS A 25 17.06 2.07 -4.37
CA HIS A 25 16.59 0.68 -4.27
C HIS A 25 15.36 0.49 -3.35
N SER A 26 14.61 1.55 -3.06
CA SER A 26 13.39 1.46 -2.27
C SER A 26 12.18 1.12 -3.13
N VAL A 27 11.20 0.44 -2.53
CA VAL A 27 9.96 0.02 -3.18
C VAL A 27 8.78 0.68 -2.44
N ILE A 28 8.03 1.51 -3.15
CA ILE A 28 6.83 2.19 -2.65
C ILE A 28 5.59 1.47 -3.19
N GLY A 29 4.85 0.82 -2.29
CA GLY A 29 3.64 0.07 -2.59
C GLY A 29 2.49 0.92 -3.15
N SER A 30 1.55 0.24 -3.80
CA SER A 30 0.37 0.87 -4.40
C SER A 30 -0.44 1.62 -3.34
N SER A 31 -1.00 2.76 -3.72
CA SER A 31 -1.84 3.59 -2.84
C SER A 31 -1.13 4.09 -1.55
N ALA A 32 0.19 3.94 -1.44
CA ALA A 32 0.94 4.41 -0.28
C ALA A 32 0.96 5.95 -0.21
N TRP A 33 0.83 6.49 1.00
CA TRP A 33 0.86 7.93 1.27
C TRP A 33 2.12 8.30 2.06
N ILE A 34 3.10 8.87 1.37
CA ILE A 34 4.42 9.18 1.92
C ILE A 34 4.48 10.67 2.25
N THR A 35 4.80 11.00 3.50
CA THR A 35 4.92 12.39 3.99
C THR A 35 6.31 12.69 4.56
N ARG A 36 7.20 11.69 4.60
CA ARG A 36 8.53 11.76 5.20
C ARG A 36 9.52 11.02 4.30
N SER A 37 10.80 11.38 4.42
CA SER A 37 11.86 10.70 3.67
C SER A 37 11.97 9.23 4.09
N ILE A 38 12.32 8.40 3.11
CA ILE A 38 12.47 6.95 3.24
C ILE A 38 13.95 6.62 3.00
N PRO A 39 14.60 5.84 3.90
CA PRO A 39 15.99 5.45 3.72
C PRO A 39 16.12 4.44 2.56
N PRO A 40 17.32 4.30 1.97
CA PRO A 40 17.58 3.32 0.92
C PRO A 40 17.22 1.88 1.32
N TYR A 41 16.96 1.03 0.32
CA TYR A 41 16.60 -0.40 0.49
C TYR A 41 15.34 -0.64 1.34
N THR A 42 14.41 0.30 1.37
CA THR A 42 13.17 0.16 2.16
C THR A 42 12.01 -0.26 1.30
N THR A 43 11.21 -1.21 1.78
CA THR A 43 9.92 -1.56 1.17
C THR A 43 8.78 -1.00 2.01
N VAL A 44 7.95 -0.15 1.41
CA VAL A 44 6.76 0.44 2.04
C VAL A 44 5.51 -0.22 1.46
N THR A 45 4.70 -0.83 2.31
CA THR A 45 3.41 -1.42 1.91
C THR A 45 2.30 -0.84 2.77
N ILE A 46 1.11 -0.70 2.19
CA ILE A 46 -0.09 -0.42 2.99
C ILE A 46 -0.48 -1.69 3.76
N GLU A 47 -1.02 -1.52 4.96
CA GLU A 47 -1.61 -2.65 5.68
C GLU A 47 -2.79 -3.23 4.89
N SER A 48 -3.05 -4.52 5.09
CA SER A 48 -4.20 -5.18 4.49
C SER A 48 -5.46 -4.41 4.83
N PRO A 49 -6.21 -3.90 3.83
CA PRO A 49 -7.36 -3.06 4.10
C PRO A 49 -8.40 -3.87 4.86
N MET A 50 -8.95 -3.29 5.93
CA MET A 50 -10.08 -3.89 6.62
C MET A 50 -11.33 -3.77 5.73
N LEU A 51 -11.66 -4.85 5.04
CA LEU A 51 -12.79 -4.90 4.13
C LEU A 51 -14.09 -4.85 4.94
N ARG A 52 -14.87 -3.79 4.73
CA ARG A 52 -16.25 -3.69 5.25
C ARG A 52 -17.21 -4.13 4.16
N TYR A 53 -17.74 -5.33 4.30
CA TYR A 53 -18.80 -5.82 3.44
C TYR A 53 -20.14 -5.27 3.93
N ARG A 54 -20.81 -4.47 3.09
CA ARG A 54 -22.20 -4.07 3.31
C ARG A 54 -23.09 -4.82 2.32
N GLY A 55 -23.56 -5.99 2.73
CA GLY A 55 -24.64 -6.72 2.08
C GLY A 55 -25.77 -6.96 3.08
N THR A 56 -27.00 -7.10 2.60
CA THR A 56 -28.07 -7.77 3.36
C THR A 56 -27.71 -9.24 3.48
N ALA A 57 -26.87 -9.60 4.45
CA ALA A 57 -26.63 -10.98 4.82
C ALA A 57 -27.81 -11.44 5.68
N SER A 58 -28.73 -12.18 5.09
CA SER A 58 -29.75 -12.93 5.82
C SER A 58 -29.26 -14.36 6.15
N ASN A 59 -27.96 -14.59 6.37
CA ASN A 59 -27.45 -15.74 7.14
C ASN A 59 -25.93 -15.62 7.39
N PRO A 60 -25.43 -15.68 8.64
CA PRO A 60 -23.99 -15.62 8.92
C PRO A 60 -23.20 -16.89 8.54
N GLU A 61 -23.84 -18.00 8.14
CA GLU A 61 -23.14 -19.25 7.77
C GLU A 61 -22.62 -19.29 6.32
N GLU A 62 -23.03 -18.38 5.43
CA GLU A 62 -22.65 -18.42 4.01
C GLU A 62 -21.33 -17.69 3.70
N VAL A 63 -20.77 -16.96 4.67
CA VAL A 63 -19.59 -16.12 4.48
C VAL A 63 -18.27 -16.92 4.63
N SER A 64 -18.26 -18.03 5.38
CA SER A 64 -17.04 -18.84 5.59
C SER A 64 -16.70 -19.77 4.42
N VAL A 65 -17.64 -20.00 3.49
CA VAL A 65 -17.46 -20.91 2.35
C VAL A 65 -16.73 -20.25 1.18
N LEU A 66 -16.57 -18.92 1.19
CA LEU A 66 -15.96 -18.15 0.11
C LEU A 66 -14.47 -17.84 0.32
N ASP A 67 -13.89 -18.19 1.47
CA ASP A 67 -12.47 -17.95 1.77
C ASP A 67 -11.50 -18.99 1.17
N TYR A 68 -11.99 -19.92 0.34
CA TYR A 68 -11.16 -20.84 -0.44
C TYR A 68 -11.37 -20.63 -1.94
N GLN A 69 -10.56 -19.77 -2.57
CA GLN A 69 -9.98 -20.05 -3.89
C GLN A 69 -8.87 -19.05 -4.31
N ILE A 70 -7.72 -19.66 -4.59
CA ILE A 70 -6.43 -19.21 -5.18
C ILE A 70 -5.49 -18.42 -4.27
#